data_AF-A0A6J1P5U8-F1
#
_entry.id   AF-A0A6J1P5U8-F1
#
_cell.length_a   1.000
_cell.length_b   1.000
_cell.length_c   1.000
_cell.angle_alpha   90.00
_cell.angle_beta   90.00
_cell.angle_gamma   90.00
#
_symmetry.space_group_name_H-M   'P 1'
#
loop_
_entity.id
_entity.type
_entity.pdbx_description
1 polymer ?
#
loop_
_entity_poly.entity_id
_entity_poly.type
_entity_poly.pdbx_seq_one_letter_code
_entity_poly.pdbx_strand_id
1 'polypeptide(L)'
;MSMTTVVFLACISVSLALTLPQNKTASSHEESVPGGHVIKGCLVPGYDELVPIGTFVPSKTACAEIRCETNGSTSAALCPRVSVKSPPCSVEIYQSLPYPECCPRANCPTDHKTLSQ
;
A
#
# COMPACT_ATOMS: atom_id res chain seq x y z
N MET A 1 22.14 34.24 52.13
CA MET A 1 23.50 34.57 51.63
C MET A 1 24.33 33.31 51.79
N SER A 2 25.01 32.72 50.82
CA SER A 2 25.51 33.13 49.50
C SER A 2 25.82 31.80 48.77
N MET A 3 25.21 31.48 47.62
CA MET A 3 25.71 31.77 46.27
C MET A 3 27.13 31.26 46.03
N THR A 4 27.26 30.02 45.53
CA THR A 4 28.51 29.47 44.97
C THR A 4 28.41 29.44 43.45
N THR A 5 28.94 30.51 42.87
CA THR A 5 29.83 30.57 41.70
C THR A 5 29.55 29.64 40.52
N VAL A 6 29.04 30.26 39.46
CA VAL A 6 28.97 29.78 38.09
C VAL A 6 30.39 29.57 37.53
N VAL A 7 30.67 28.39 36.98
CA VAL A 7 31.74 28.20 35.98
C VAL A 7 31.07 27.81 34.68
N PHE A 8 30.87 28.82 33.82
CA PHE A 8 30.70 28.67 32.39
C PHE A 8 31.97 28.06 31.80
N LEU A 9 31.88 26.98 31.02
CA LEU A 9 32.71 26.78 29.83
C LEU A 9 32.32 25.53 29.03
N ALA A 10 31.67 25.80 27.88
CA ALA A 10 31.83 25.12 26.59
C ALA A 10 31.66 23.60 26.52
N CYS A 11 30.44 23.15 26.21
CA CYS A 11 30.22 21.97 25.37
C CYS A 11 29.19 22.30 24.28
N ILE A 12 29.54 23.28 23.43
CA ILE A 12 28.87 23.44 22.14
C ILE A 12 29.36 22.28 21.26
N SER A 13 28.79 21.09 21.47
CA SER A 13 28.96 20.01 20.49
C SER A 13 28.05 20.32 19.32
N VAL A 14 28.58 21.09 18.37
CA VAL A 14 28.05 21.14 17.00
C VAL A 14 28.21 19.74 16.42
N SER A 15 27.27 18.85 16.72
CA SER A 15 27.09 17.63 15.95
C SER A 15 26.40 18.05 14.66
N LEU A 16 27.22 18.43 13.69
CA LEU A 16 26.86 18.59 12.30
C LEU A 16 26.39 17.22 11.79
N ALA A 17 25.14 16.86 12.10
CA ALA A 17 24.51 15.69 11.52
C ALA A 17 24.36 15.99 10.03
N LEU A 18 25.28 15.46 9.22
CA LEU A 18 25.08 15.32 7.80
C LEU A 18 23.73 14.62 7.61
N THR A 19 22.75 15.38 7.15
CA THR A 19 21.47 14.88 6.67
C THR A 19 21.72 14.07 5.40
N LEU A 20 22.15 12.82 5.58
CA LEU A 20 21.98 11.82 4.53
C LEU A 20 20.48 11.75 4.23
N PRO A 21 20.05 11.89 2.96
CA PRO A 21 18.69 11.55 2.62
C PRO A 21 18.50 10.08 2.99
N GLN A 22 17.61 9.80 3.94
CA GLN A 22 17.12 8.45 4.16
C GLN A 22 16.46 8.02 2.86
N ASN A 23 17.24 7.38 2.00
CA ASN A 23 16.77 6.51 0.95
C ASN A 23 15.75 5.59 1.63
N LYS A 24 14.48 5.66 1.22
CA LYS A 24 13.37 4.82 1.69
C LYS A 24 13.75 3.36 1.43
N THR A 25 14.55 2.83 2.34
CA THR A 25 14.86 1.43 2.42
C THR A 25 13.57 0.80 2.88
N ALA A 26 13.07 -0.17 2.09
CA ALA A 26 11.86 -0.92 2.37
C ALA A 26 11.77 -1.22 3.88
N SER A 27 10.84 -0.54 4.56
CA SER A 27 10.69 -0.65 6.00
C SER A 27 9.88 -1.90 6.25
N SER A 28 10.55 -3.05 6.34
CA SER A 28 9.92 -4.24 6.91
C SER A 28 9.55 -3.90 8.35
N HIS A 29 8.26 -3.93 8.66
CA HIS A 29 7.79 -3.74 10.03
C HIS A 29 7.74 -5.10 10.73
N GLU A 30 8.15 -5.10 11.99
CA GLU A 30 8.15 -6.26 12.87
C GLU A 30 7.15 -6.00 14.00
N GLU A 31 6.19 -6.91 14.15
CA GLU A 31 5.27 -6.90 15.30
C GLU A 31 5.50 -8.17 16.13
N SER A 32 5.72 -7.99 17.43
CA SER A 32 5.92 -9.08 18.39
C SER A 32 4.59 -9.51 19.00
N VAL A 33 4.18 -10.75 18.74
CA VAL A 33 2.92 -11.35 19.24
C VAL A 33 3.17 -12.02 20.60
N PRO A 34 2.21 -12.00 21.56
CA PRO A 34 2.32 -12.75 22.82
C PRO A 34 2.58 -14.24 22.55
N GLY A 35 3.75 -14.72 22.96
CA GLY A 35 4.29 -16.03 22.59
C GLY A 35 5.67 -16.00 21.93
N GLY A 36 6.19 -14.81 21.59
CA GLY A 36 7.58 -14.62 21.14
C GLY A 36 7.82 -14.76 19.63
N HIS A 37 6.76 -14.89 18.84
CA HIS A 37 6.87 -14.88 17.38
C HIS A 37 6.88 -13.44 16.86
N VAL A 38 7.91 -13.10 16.07
CA VAL A 38 8.01 -11.83 15.35
C VAL A 38 7.42 -12.02 13.96
N ILE A 39 6.35 -11.29 13.65
CA ILE A 39 5.76 -11.28 12.32
C ILE A 39 6.41 -10.14 11.53
N LYS A 40 7.08 -10.50 10.42
CA LYS A 40 7.56 -9.54 9.42
C LYS A 40 6.47 -9.31 8.40
N GLY A 41 6.16 -8.04 8.14
CA GLY A 41 5.13 -7.67 7.19
C GLY A 41 5.23 -6.24 6.70
N CYS A 42 4.20 -5.85 5.95
CA CYS A 42 4.03 -4.52 5.41
C CYS A 42 2.91 -3.80 6.15
N LEU A 43 3.11 -2.53 6.47
CA LEU A 43 2.02 -1.62 6.81
C LEU A 43 1.26 -1.27 5.54
N VAL A 44 -0.02 -1.62 5.49
CA VAL A 44 -0.90 -1.34 4.36
C VAL A 44 -2.01 -0.38 4.81
N PRO A 45 -2.21 0.77 4.15
CA PRO A 45 -3.27 1.71 4.55
C PRO A 45 -4.64 1.06 4.63
N GLY A 46 -5.32 1.27 5.77
CA GLY A 46 -6.63 0.69 6.06
C GLY A 46 -6.58 -0.68 6.74
N TYR A 47 -5.41 -1.30 6.88
CA TYR A 47 -5.22 -2.51 7.69
C TYR A 47 -4.63 -2.12 9.04
N ASP A 48 -5.21 -2.67 10.11
CA ASP A 48 -4.77 -2.42 11.48
C ASP A 48 -3.60 -3.33 11.89
N GLU A 49 -3.42 -4.45 11.17
CA GLU A 49 -2.36 -5.43 11.39
C GLU A 49 -1.37 -5.45 10.23
N LEU A 50 -0.16 -5.97 10.50
CA LEU A 50 0.83 -6.19 9.45
C LEU A 50 0.35 -7.23 8.44
N VAL A 51 0.41 -6.86 7.17
CA VAL A 51 0.17 -7.80 6.07
C VAL A 51 1.42 -8.67 5.90
N PRO A 52 1.32 -10.01 6.02
CA PRO A 52 2.51 -10.86 5.97
C PRO A 52 3.24 -10.77 4.62
N ILE A 53 4.55 -10.92 4.66
CA ILE A 53 5.38 -10.99 3.46
C ILE A 53 4.88 -12.09 2.50
N GLY A 54 4.84 -11.78 1.21
CA GLY A 54 4.42 -12.69 0.14
C GLY A 54 2.91 -12.77 -0.07
N THR A 55 2.12 -12.08 0.75
CA THR A 55 0.65 -12.09 0.64
C THR A 55 0.12 -10.94 -0.19
N PHE A 56 -1.13 -11.11 -0.62
CA PHE A 56 -1.90 -10.16 -1.43
C PHE A 56 -3.17 -9.78 -0.68
N VAL A 57 -3.50 -8.50 -0.66
CA VAL A 57 -4.71 -7.98 -0.03
C VAL A 57 -5.35 -6.91 -0.92
N PRO A 58 -6.69 -6.83 -1.00
CA PRO A 58 -7.34 -5.73 -1.73
C PRO A 58 -7.07 -4.40 -1.01
N SER A 59 -6.80 -3.34 -1.78
CA SER A 59 -6.71 -2.00 -1.21
C SER A 59 -8.07 -1.55 -0.67
N LYS A 60 -8.08 -0.94 0.53
CA LYS A 60 -9.29 -0.34 1.11
C LYS A 60 -9.54 1.09 0.63
N THR A 61 -8.62 1.68 -0.13
CA THR A 61 -8.67 3.09 -0.56
C THR A 61 -8.71 3.25 -2.08
N ALA A 62 -8.42 2.20 -2.84
CA ALA A 62 -8.39 2.21 -4.30
C ALA A 62 -8.79 0.86 -4.87
N CYS A 63 -9.21 0.82 -6.13
CA CYS A 63 -9.45 -0.43 -6.84
C CYS A 63 -8.12 -1.05 -7.32
N ALA A 64 -7.43 -1.71 -6.40
CA ALA A 64 -6.13 -2.33 -6.62
C ALA A 64 -5.93 -3.52 -5.66
N GLU A 65 -5.02 -4.42 -6.02
CA GLU A 65 -4.49 -5.44 -5.11
C GLU A 65 -3.08 -5.04 -4.67
N ILE A 66 -2.84 -5.03 -3.36
CA ILE A 66 -1.57 -4.69 -2.75
C ILE A 66 -0.85 -5.98 -2.42
N ARG A 67 0.42 -6.08 -2.81
CA ARG A 67 1.30 -7.19 -2.46
C ARG A 67 2.37 -6.72 -1.49
N CYS A 68 2.56 -7.48 -0.42
CA CYS A 68 3.72 -7.29 0.46
C CYS A 68 4.90 -8.09 -0.08
N GLU A 69 5.92 -7.40 -0.58
CA GLU A 69 7.09 -7.99 -1.20
C GLU A 69 8.05 -8.59 -0.17
N THR A 70 8.95 -9.47 -0.62
CA THR A 70 9.92 -10.16 0.25
C THR A 70 10.90 -9.24 0.95
N ASN A 71 11.10 -8.02 0.44
CA ASN A 71 11.92 -6.98 1.05
C ASN A 71 11.16 -6.09 2.05
N GLY A 72 9.87 -6.36 2.31
CA GLY A 72 9.03 -5.53 3.18
C GLY A 72 8.48 -4.27 2.52
N SER A 73 8.67 -4.09 1.20
CA SER A 73 8.02 -3.03 0.43
C SER A 73 6.63 -3.47 -0.06
N THR A 74 5.79 -2.51 -0.43
CA THR A 74 4.50 -2.80 -1.07
C THR A 74 4.57 -2.52 -2.57
N SER A 75 3.96 -3.40 -3.35
CA SER A 75 3.65 -3.17 -4.76
C SER A 75 2.12 -3.25 -4.97
N ALA A 76 1.62 -2.75 -6.09
CA ALA A 76 0.19 -2.74 -6.37
C ALA A 76 -0.11 -3.16 -7.82
N ALA A 77 -1.07 -4.06 -7.98
CA ALA A 77 -1.68 -4.40 -9.26
C ALA A 77 -2.93 -3.53 -9.47
N LEU A 78 -2.98 -2.83 -10.61
CA LEU A 78 -4.09 -1.97 -10.99
C LEU A 78 -5.01 -2.69 -11.98
N CYS A 79 -6.21 -2.15 -12.16
CA CYS A 79 -7.13 -2.66 -13.16
C CYS A 79 -6.58 -2.52 -14.59
N PRO A 80 -6.93 -3.46 -15.48
CA PRO A 80 -6.66 -3.31 -16.90
C PRO A 80 -7.42 -2.12 -17.47
N ARG A 81 -6.85 -1.49 -18.50
CA ARG A 81 -7.56 -0.47 -19.28
C ARG A 81 -8.57 -1.16 -20.21
N VAL A 82 -9.83 -0.78 -20.10
CA VAL A 82 -10.90 -1.24 -20.98
C VAL A 82 -11.31 -0.10 -21.90
N SER A 83 -11.41 -0.39 -23.20
CA SER A 83 -11.91 0.53 -24.22
C SER A 83 -12.88 -0.22 -25.12
N VAL A 84 -14.07 0.33 -25.31
CA VAL A 84 -15.10 -0.20 -26.20
C VAL A 84 -15.21 0.71 -27.42
N LYS A 85 -15.25 0.12 -28.63
CA LYS A 85 -15.32 0.87 -29.90
C LYS A 85 -16.69 0.84 -30.56
N SER A 86 -17.50 -0.19 -30.27
CA SER A 86 -18.75 -0.45 -30.99
C SER A 86 -19.96 -0.31 -30.07
N PRO A 87 -20.98 0.47 -30.43
CA PRO A 87 -22.32 0.31 -29.85
C PRO A 87 -22.83 -1.14 -30.08
N PRO A 88 -23.64 -1.72 -29.19
CA PRO A 88 -24.14 -1.18 -27.92
C PRO A 88 -23.27 -1.53 -26.70
N CYS A 89 -21.93 -1.57 -26.83
CA CYS A 89 -21.06 -1.85 -25.69
C CYS A 89 -20.93 -0.63 -24.76
N SER A 90 -20.95 -0.87 -23.45
CA SER A 90 -20.66 0.11 -22.40
C SER A 90 -19.50 -0.36 -21.51
N VAL A 91 -18.98 0.55 -20.69
CA VAL A 91 -18.03 0.22 -19.62
C VAL A 91 -18.76 0.35 -18.29
N GLU A 92 -18.76 -0.72 -17.52
CA GLU A 92 -19.35 -0.77 -16.18
C GLU A 92 -18.25 -0.82 -15.12
N ILE A 93 -18.47 -0.15 -13.99
CA ILE A 93 -17.50 -0.05 -12.88
C ILE A 93 -18.25 -0.25 -11.56
N TYR A 94 -17.80 -1.21 -10.74
CA TYR A 94 -18.42 -1.58 -9.47
C TYR A 94 -17.57 -1.08 -8.28
N GLN A 95 -17.44 0.24 -8.12
CA GLN A 95 -16.48 0.87 -7.20
C GLN A 95 -16.61 0.45 -5.72
N SER A 96 -17.75 -0.10 -5.29
CA SER A 96 -18.00 -0.55 -3.92
C SER A 96 -17.45 -1.95 -3.61
N LEU A 97 -17.05 -2.72 -4.62
CA LEU A 97 -16.52 -4.07 -4.45
C LEU A 97 -15.00 -4.05 -4.24
N PRO A 98 -14.40 -5.08 -3.62
CA PRO A 98 -12.95 -5.20 -3.58
C PRO A 98 -12.37 -5.54 -4.96
N TYR A 99 -11.07 -5.30 -5.14
CA TYR A 99 -10.35 -5.83 -6.30
C TYR A 99 -10.46 -7.37 -6.33
N PRO A 100 -10.63 -8.01 -7.50
CA PRO A 100 -10.68 -7.43 -8.86
C PRO A 100 -12.10 -7.01 -9.32
N GLU A 101 -13.11 -7.16 -8.47
CA GLU A 101 -14.52 -6.94 -8.86
C GLU A 101 -14.87 -5.47 -9.09
N CYS A 102 -14.15 -4.54 -8.46
CA CYS A 102 -14.32 -3.11 -8.75
C CYS A 102 -13.74 -2.66 -10.10
N CYS A 103 -13.02 -3.53 -10.81
CA CYS A 103 -12.38 -3.13 -12.06
C CYS A 103 -13.41 -2.87 -13.17
N PRO A 104 -13.11 -1.93 -14.09
CA PRO A 104 -13.94 -1.69 -15.26
C PRO A 104 -14.08 -2.96 -16.11
N ARG A 105 -15.30 -3.25 -16.55
CA ARG A 105 -15.62 -4.36 -17.45
C ARG A 105 -16.37 -3.85 -18.67
N ALA A 106 -16.07 -4.42 -19.83
CA ALA A 106 -16.87 -4.18 -21.02
C ALA A 106 -18.17 -4.98 -20.92
N ASN A 107 -19.30 -4.31 -20.96
CA ASN A 107 -20.60 -4.93 -21.13
C ASN A 107 -21.03 -4.74 -22.58
N CYS A 108 -20.92 -5.80 -23.38
CA CYS A 108 -21.39 -5.83 -24.75
C CYS A 108 -22.61 -6.73 -24.82
N PRO A 109 -23.83 -6.19 -25.00
CA PRO A 109 -25.01 -7.00 -25.24
C PRO A 109 -24.76 -7.90 -26.44
N THR A 110 -24.66 -9.20 -26.22
CA THR A 110 -24.79 -10.18 -27.30
C THR A 110 -26.25 -10.18 -27.72
N ASP A 111 -26.54 -9.69 -28.92
CA ASP A 111 -27.83 -9.90 -29.55
C ASP A 111 -28.08 -11.42 -29.60
N HIS A 112 -28.91 -11.94 -28.68
CA HIS A 112 -29.40 -13.33 -28.71
C HIS A 112 -30.37 -13.58 -29.89
N LYS A 113 -30.31 -12.77 -30.94
CA LYS A 113 -31.09 -12.91 -32.18
C LYS A 113 -30.17 -13.18 -33.37
N THR A 114 -29.49 -14.32 -33.39
CA THR A 114 -29.17 -15.13 -34.60
C THR A 114 -28.11 -16.20 -34.28
N LEU A 115 -28.51 -17.23 -33.53
CA LEU A 115 -27.91 -18.56 -33.64
C LEU A 115 -29.07 -19.53 -33.89
N SER A 116 -29.69 -19.35 -35.05
CA SER A 116 -30.70 -20.26 -35.62
C SER A 116 -30.61 -20.15 -37.13
N GLN A 117 -29.51 -20.62 -37.70
CA GLN A 117 -29.43 -21.09 -39.08
C GLN A 117 -28.57 -22.34 -39.11
#